data_AF-F5B6X8-F1
#
_entry.id   AF-F5B6X8-F1
#
_cell.length_a   1.000
_cell.length_b   1.000
_cell.length_c   1.000
_cell.angle_alpha   90.00
_cell.angle_beta   90.00
_cell.angle_gamma   90.00
#
_symmetry.space_group_name_H-M   'P 1'
#
loop_
_entity.id
_entity.type
_entity.pdbx_description
1 polymer ?
#
loop_
_entity_poly.entity_id
_entity_poly.type
_entity_poly.pdbx_seq_one_letter_code
_entity_poly.pdbx_strand_id
1 'polypeptide(L)'
;PFGAMYELEIYPVVNRCEGLEAGVYHYQPLEHCLYQISGLNPEVEALIEDSHKSSGKQDTPQVLLVITARFGRLFWKYESIAYGLILKHVGVL
;
A
#
# COMPACT_ATOMS: atom_id res chain seq x y z
N PRO A 1 24.47 -5.04 7.87
CA PRO A 1 23.16 -5.56 8.31
C PRO A 1 22.45 -6.31 7.17
N PHE A 2 22.38 -7.64 7.24
CA PHE A 2 21.74 -8.46 6.22
C PHE A 2 20.23 -8.51 6.48
N GLY A 3 19.40 -7.86 5.65
CA GLY A 3 17.92 -8.01 5.71
C GLY A 3 17.11 -6.71 5.73
N ALA A 4 17.72 -5.56 6.03
CA ALA A 4 17.07 -4.25 6.06
C ALA A 4 16.89 -3.65 4.65
N MET A 5 16.20 -4.37 3.75
CA MET A 5 16.03 -3.99 2.35
C MET A 5 14.83 -3.07 2.11
N TYR A 6 13.87 -3.03 3.04
CA TYR A 6 12.68 -2.17 3.00
C TYR A 6 12.06 -2.16 1.59
N GLU A 7 11.67 -3.35 1.13
CA GLU A 7 11.10 -3.53 -0.20
C GLU A 7 9.64 -3.12 -0.28
N LEU A 8 8.96 -3.02 0.87
CA LEU A 8 7.56 -2.63 0.94
C LEU A 8 7.38 -1.12 0.70
N GLU A 9 6.33 -0.79 -0.04
CA GLU A 9 5.85 0.57 -0.26
C GLU A 9 4.39 0.65 0.16
N ILE A 10 3.98 1.82 0.66
CA ILE A 10 2.61 2.06 1.13
C ILE A 10 1.94 3.07 0.21
N TYR A 11 0.76 2.68 -0.30
CA TYR A 11 -0.07 3.52 -1.15
C TYR A 11 -1.42 3.75 -0.47
N PRO A 12 -1.61 4.88 0.23
CA PRO A 12 -2.91 5.24 0.77
C PRO A 12 -3.90 5.56 -0.37
N VAL A 13 -5.00 4.82 -0.41
CA VAL A 13 -6.17 5.12 -1.22
C VAL A 13 -7.15 5.86 -0.33
N VAL A 14 -7.25 7.17 -0.52
CA VAL A 14 -8.05 8.07 0.30
C VAL A 14 -9.44 8.22 -0.31
N ASN A 15 -10.45 7.84 0.46
CA ASN A 15 -11.86 8.11 0.15
C ASN A 15 -12.34 9.36 0.91
N ARG A 16 -12.06 9.43 2.21
CA ARG A 16 -12.43 10.54 3.09
C ARG A 16 -11.34 10.79 4.12
N CYS A 17 -10.66 11.93 4.03
CA CYS A 17 -9.66 12.35 5.01
C CYS A 17 -9.61 13.88 5.05
N GLU A 18 -9.68 14.48 6.23
CA GLU A 18 -9.57 15.93 6.36
C GLU A 18 -8.16 16.39 5.93
N GLY A 19 -8.10 17.39 5.05
CA GLY A 19 -6.84 17.92 4.53
C GLY A 19 -6.23 17.12 3.36
N LEU A 20 -6.90 16.07 2.87
CA LEU A 20 -6.49 15.34 1.67
C LEU A 20 -7.65 15.14 0.70
N GLU A 21 -7.38 15.40 -0.58
CA GLU A 21 -8.33 15.10 -1.65
C GLU A 21 -8.46 13.58 -1.86
N ALA A 22 -9.64 13.11 -2.28
CA ALA A 22 -9.85 11.71 -2.59
C ALA A 22 -8.98 11.27 -3.78
N GLY A 23 -8.38 10.07 -3.69
CA GLY A 23 -7.45 9.57 -4.70
C GLY A 23 -6.42 8.61 -4.15
N VAL A 24 -5.36 8.37 -4.92
CA VAL A 24 -4.24 7.48 -4.55
C VAL A 24 -3.00 8.30 -4.30
N TYR A 25 -2.32 7.96 -3.21
CA TYR A 25 -1.07 8.59 -2.80
C TYR A 25 0.03 7.54 -2.69
N HIS A 26 1.28 7.96 -2.86
CA HIS A 26 2.47 7.22 -2.43
C HIS A 26 3.02 7.86 -1.16
N TYR A 27 3.28 7.04 -0.14
CA TYR A 27 3.97 7.48 1.05
C TYR A 27 5.48 7.42 0.84
N GLN A 28 6.15 8.57 0.94
CA GLN A 28 7.60 8.67 0.91
C GLN A 28 8.16 8.67 2.34
N PRO A 29 8.75 7.57 2.83
CA PRO A 29 9.15 7.44 4.23
C PRO A 29 10.30 8.37 4.65
N LEU A 30 11.19 8.76 3.72
CA LEU A 30 12.34 9.59 4.08
C LEU A 30 11.95 11.05 4.38
N GLU A 31 10.98 11.56 3.64
CA GLU A 31 10.49 12.94 3.78
C GLU A 31 9.25 13.02 4.66
N HIS A 32 8.69 11.86 5.03
CA HIS A 32 7.43 11.74 5.76
C HIS A 32 6.30 12.53 5.10
N CYS A 33 6.12 12.32 3.79
CA CYS A 33 5.14 13.04 2.98
C CYS A 33 4.33 12.12 2.07
N LEU A 34 3.23 12.64 1.56
CA LEU A 34 2.35 11.97 0.61
C LEU A 34 2.44 12.67 -0.75
N TYR A 35 2.71 11.88 -1.79
CA TYR A 35 2.67 12.33 -3.17
C TYR A 35 1.41 11.81 -3.84
N GLN A 36 0.55 12.70 -4.33
CA GLN A 36 -0.65 12.30 -5.07
C GLN A 36 -0.26 11.69 -6.41
N ILE A 37 -0.73 10.48 -6.68
CA ILE A 37 -0.53 9.77 -7.95
C ILE A 37 -1.72 10.03 -8.87
N SER A 38 -2.93 9.92 -8.32
CA SER A 38 -4.16 10.23 -9.02
C SER A 38 -5.20 10.79 -8.07
N GLY A 39 -6.14 11.58 -8.61
CA GLY A 39 -7.40 11.84 -7.94
C GLY A 39 -8.33 10.62 -7.97
N LEU A 40 -9.56 10.81 -7.52
CA LEU A 40 -10.64 9.84 -7.64
C LEU A 40 -10.96 9.58 -9.14
N ASN A 41 -11.08 8.31 -9.49
CA ASN A 41 -11.49 7.84 -10.81
C ASN A 41 -12.19 6.46 -10.65
N PRO A 42 -12.82 5.91 -11.71
CA PRO A 42 -13.54 4.64 -11.62
C PRO A 42 -12.71 3.47 -11.10
N GLU A 43 -11.42 3.42 -11.42
CA GLU A 43 -10.51 2.37 -10.94
C GLU A 43 -10.21 2.49 -9.44
N VAL A 44 -10.07 3.71 -8.93
CA VAL A 44 -9.88 4.00 -7.50
C VAL A 44 -11.16 3.71 -6.72
N GLU A 45 -12.32 4.08 -7.26
CA GLU A 45 -13.62 3.73 -6.69
C GLU A 45 -13.81 2.21 -6.60
N ALA A 46 -13.38 1.47 -7.63
CA ALA A 46 -13.43 0.01 -7.62
C ALA A 46 -12.57 -0.60 -6.50
N LEU A 47 -11.37 -0.07 -6.23
CA LEU A 47 -10.55 -0.51 -5.09
C LEU A 47 -11.24 -0.29 -3.74
N ILE A 48 -11.88 0.87 -3.57
CA ILE A 48 -12.65 1.20 -2.35
C ILE A 48 -13.83 0.23 -2.22
N GLU A 49 -14.58 -0.01 -3.28
CA GLU A 49 -15.72 -0.92 -3.28
C GLU A 49 -15.32 -2.39 -2.99
N ASP A 50 -14.22 -2.87 -3.57
CA ASP A 50 -13.75 -4.23 -3.32
C ASP A 50 -13.23 -4.41 -1.88
N SER A 51 -12.63 -3.36 -1.30
CA SER A 51 -12.26 -3.36 0.11
C SER A 51 -13.50 -3.34 1.04
N HIS A 52 -14.54 -2.60 0.67
CA HIS A 52 -15.82 -2.63 1.39
C HIS A 52 -16.45 -4.03 1.37
N LYS A 53 -16.48 -4.70 0.20
CA LYS A 53 -16.97 -6.09 0.10
C LYS A 53 -16.16 -7.07 0.94
N SER A 54 -14.84 -6.98 0.89
CA SER A 54 -13.94 -7.92 1.59
C SER A 54 -13.94 -7.74 3.11
N SER A 55 -14.28 -6.55 3.60
CA SER A 55 -14.48 -6.27 5.04
C SER A 55 -15.83 -6.74 5.60
N GLY A 56 -16.62 -7.51 4.82
CA GLY A 56 -17.95 -7.95 5.23
C GLY A 56 -19.03 -6.87 5.11
N LYS A 57 -18.79 -5.83 4.29
CA LYS A 57 -19.71 -4.71 4.04
C LYS A 57 -20.12 -3.93 5.29
N GLN A 58 -19.24 -3.85 6.28
CA GLN A 58 -19.54 -3.09 7.50
C GLN A 58 -19.63 -1.59 7.21
N ASP A 59 -18.52 -0.99 6.79
CA ASP A 59 -18.42 0.42 6.43
C ASP A 59 -17.53 0.60 5.20
N THR A 60 -17.78 1.66 4.44
CA THR A 60 -16.87 2.05 3.35
C THR A 60 -15.61 2.66 3.96
N PRO A 61 -14.41 2.15 3.64
CA PRO A 61 -13.19 2.63 4.27
C PRO A 61 -12.95 4.10 3.96
N GLN A 62 -12.46 4.82 4.98
CA GLN A 62 -12.02 6.20 4.84
C GLN A 62 -10.66 6.28 4.12
N VAL A 63 -9.75 5.38 4.48
CA VAL A 63 -8.45 5.19 3.86
C VAL A 63 -8.17 3.69 3.77
N LEU A 64 -7.81 3.21 2.59
CA LEU A 64 -7.34 1.85 2.34
C LEU A 64 -5.82 1.90 2.12
N LEU A 65 -5.05 1.16 2.93
CA LEU A 65 -3.61 1.05 2.75
C LEU A 65 -3.29 -0.11 1.81
N VAL A 66 -2.84 0.20 0.59
CA VAL A 66 -2.36 -0.80 -0.35
C VAL A 66 -0.86 -0.98 -0.15
N ILE A 67 -0.46 -2.18 0.25
CA ILE A 67 0.94 -2.55 0.44
C ILE A 67 1.45 -3.20 -0.84
N THR A 68 2.55 -2.69 -1.38
CA THR A 68 3.20 -3.27 -2.56
C THR A 68 4.66 -3.58 -2.24
N ALA A 69 5.34 -4.35 -3.10
CA ALA A 69 6.73 -4.71 -2.91
C ALA A 69 7.57 -4.43 -4.17
N ARG A 70 8.71 -3.77 -4.00
CA ARG A 70 9.74 -3.61 -5.04
C ARG A 70 10.61 -4.87 -5.09
N PHE A 71 10.13 -5.91 -5.78
CA PHE A 71 10.78 -7.24 -5.83
C PHE A 71 12.29 -7.20 -6.11
N GLY A 72 12.74 -6.31 -7.01
CA GLY A 72 14.15 -6.14 -7.34
C GLY A 72 15.06 -5.77 -6.16
N ARG A 73 14.52 -5.25 -5.05
CA ARG A 73 15.31 -4.97 -3.83
C ARG A 73 15.63 -6.21 -3.00
N LEU A 74 14.82 -7.26 -3.12
CA LEU A 74 14.93 -8.46 -2.27
C LEU A 74 15.39 -9.70 -3.06
N PHE A 75 14.90 -9.86 -4.29
CA PHE A 75 15.07 -11.08 -5.09
C PHE A 75 16.52 -11.35 -5.52
N TRP A 76 17.35 -10.30 -5.66
CA TRP A 76 18.77 -10.47 -6.01
C TRP A 76 19.57 -11.17 -4.89
N LYS A 77 19.09 -11.09 -3.65
CA LYS A 77 19.79 -11.60 -2.46
C LYS A 77 19.14 -12.86 -1.90
N TYR A 78 17.83 -12.93 -2.01
CA TYR A 78 17.03 -14.03 -1.52
C TYR A 78 16.27 -14.56 -2.72
N GLU A 79 16.71 -15.68 -3.30
CA GLU A 79 16.11 -16.24 -4.52
C GLU A 79 14.76 -16.92 -4.18
N SER A 80 14.81 -18.20 -3.80
CA SER A 80 13.62 -19.05 -3.61
C SER A 80 12.75 -18.67 -2.42
N ILE A 81 13.29 -17.91 -1.45
CA ILE A 81 12.57 -17.52 -0.23
C ILE A 81 12.06 -16.08 -0.24
N ALA A 82 12.37 -15.30 -1.28
CA ALA A 82 12.09 -13.86 -1.33
C ALA A 82 10.60 -13.54 -1.10
N TYR A 83 9.72 -14.24 -1.81
CA TYR A 83 8.28 -13.97 -1.74
C TYR A 83 7.71 -14.36 -0.38
N GLY A 84 8.18 -15.47 0.21
CA GLY A 84 7.81 -15.86 1.57
C GLY A 84 8.29 -14.86 2.62
N LEU A 85 9.44 -14.20 2.39
CA LEU A 85 9.90 -13.11 3.25
C LEU A 85 9.01 -11.87 3.12
N ILE A 86 8.65 -11.47 1.89
CA ILE A 86 7.74 -10.34 1.64
C ILE A 86 6.42 -10.54 2.39
N LEU A 87 5.80 -11.72 2.28
CA LEU A 87 4.54 -12.02 2.98
C LEU A 87 4.69 -11.94 4.51
N LYS A 88 5.83 -12.38 5.06
CA LYS A 88 6.13 -12.22 6.48
C LYS A 88 6.31 -10.76 6.85
N HIS A 89 6.97 -9.96 6.01
CA HIS A 89 7.14 -8.52 6.25
C HIS A 89 5.80 -7.78 6.22
N VAL A 90 4.89 -8.14 5.30
CA VAL A 90 3.51 -7.61 5.29
C VAL A 90 2.78 -7.92 6.59
N GLY A 91 2.97 -9.12 7.15
CA GLY A 91 2.35 -9.49 8.44
C GLY A 91 3.01 -8.87 9.68
N VAL A 92 4.22 -8.32 9.57
CA VAL A 92 4.94 -7.63 10.67
C VAL A 92 4.66 -6.13 10.68
N LEU A 93 4.33 -5.54 9.52
CA LEU A 93 3.91 -4.15 9.41
C LEU A 93 2.64 -3.88 10.23
#